data_AF-A0A6J1RF12-F1
#
_entry.id   AF-A0A6J1RF12-F1
#
_cell.length_a   1.000
_cell.length_b   1.000
_cell.length_c   1.000
_cell.angle_alpha   90.00
_cell.angle_beta   90.00
_cell.angle_gamma   90.00
#
_symmetry.space_group_name_H-M   'P 1'
#
loop_
_entity.id
_entity.type
_entity.pdbx_description
1 polymer ?
#
loop_
_entity_poly.entity_id
_entity_poly.type
_entity_poly.pdbx_seq_one_letter_code
_entity_poly.pdbx_strand_id
1 'polypeptide(L)'
;MYLKELVDQMISLLAENRLQYLHQAAAYYRVINNIMVKIIDNSNHTTIICVLIKLLHSCAESNVPSKYEKLVMKCFWKIVKTMSNWTADLDYDTILLEVHRFLKDYPTTWWKKRKSDTPLRTIKTVLHSMTRVKGSSIQHHLTLINNTNESELQAYLIRLIASLKSDEINATAKVTPKSNNVGRTSKHLSKSTCQQLAEIFKKIGSKEHMHEQMFTKR
;
A
#
# COMPACT_ATOMS: atom_id res chain seq x y z
N MET A 1 0.17 21.23 13.55
CA MET A 1 0.38 22.18 12.43
C MET A 1 1.81 22.06 11.90
N TYR A 2 2.83 22.32 12.71
CA TYR A 2 4.25 22.27 12.32
C TYR A 2 4.73 20.98 11.64
N LEU A 3 4.35 19.79 12.14
CA LEU A 3 4.81 18.53 11.53
C LEU A 3 4.28 18.34 10.10
N LYS A 4 3.05 18.79 9.82
CA LYS A 4 2.49 18.70 8.46
C LYS A 4 3.29 19.54 7.48
N GLU A 5 3.55 20.80 7.85
CA GLU A 5 4.31 21.74 7.02
C GLU A 5 5.73 21.25 6.80
N LEU A 6 6.39 20.73 7.84
CA LEU A 6 7.73 20.16 7.72
C LEU A 6 7.75 18.97 6.75
N VAL A 7 6.85 18.00 6.92
CA VAL A 7 6.80 16.82 6.04
C VAL A 7 6.47 17.22 4.60
N ASP A 8 5.54 18.14 4.41
CA ASP A 8 5.17 18.66 3.10
C ASP A 8 6.36 19.34 2.38
N GLN A 9 7.08 20.20 3.10
CA GLN A 9 8.29 20.86 2.59
C GLN A 9 9.38 19.85 2.26
N MET A 10 9.65 18.88 3.13
CA MET A 10 10.68 17.86 2.88
C MET A 10 10.33 17.01 1.64
N ILE A 11 9.07 16.59 1.49
CA ILE A 11 8.63 15.84 0.31
C ILE A 11 8.69 16.71 -0.95
N SER A 12 8.31 17.98 -0.85
CA SER A 12 8.42 18.95 -1.96
C SER A 12 9.86 19.12 -2.43
N LEU A 13 10.82 19.28 -1.50
CA LEU A 13 12.25 19.36 -1.81
C LEU A 13 12.77 18.09 -2.51
N LEU A 14 12.29 16.90 -2.09
CA LEU A 14 12.63 15.65 -2.76
C LEU A 14 11.95 15.53 -4.15
N ALA A 15 10.76 16.09 -4.31
CA ALA A 15 10.01 16.06 -5.56
C ALA A 15 10.58 17.02 -6.59
N GLU A 16 11.12 18.16 -6.18
CA GLU A 16 11.71 19.15 -7.07
C GLU A 16 12.92 18.60 -7.84
N ASN A 17 12.99 18.93 -9.12
CA ASN A 17 14.14 18.62 -9.99
C ASN A 17 15.10 19.81 -10.11
N ARG A 18 14.88 20.91 -9.38
CA ARG A 18 15.65 22.17 -9.50
C ARG A 18 17.14 21.98 -9.21
N LEU A 19 17.46 20.99 -8.38
CA LEU A 19 18.82 20.71 -7.94
C LEU A 19 19.58 19.74 -8.86
N GLN A 20 18.96 19.24 -9.95
CA GLN A 20 19.56 18.24 -10.83
C GLN A 20 20.85 18.71 -11.52
N TYR A 21 21.06 20.02 -11.62
CA TYR A 21 22.24 20.63 -12.24
C TYR A 21 23.39 20.90 -11.24
N LEU A 22 23.18 20.67 -9.94
CA LEU A 22 24.22 20.82 -8.95
C LEU A 22 25.13 19.58 -8.94
N HIS A 23 26.44 19.83 -8.88
CA HIS A 23 27.48 18.78 -8.85
C HIS A 23 27.29 17.74 -7.72
N GLN A 24 26.53 18.07 -6.67
CA GLN A 24 26.27 17.19 -5.51
C GLN A 24 24.79 16.89 -5.26
N ALA A 25 23.93 16.99 -6.29
CA ALA A 25 22.49 16.76 -6.18
C ALA A 25 22.13 15.44 -5.47
N ALA A 26 22.85 14.36 -5.79
CA ALA A 26 22.62 13.04 -5.20
C ALA A 26 22.87 13.02 -3.68
N ALA A 27 23.91 13.73 -3.20
CA ALA A 27 24.20 13.82 -1.77
C ALA A 27 23.10 14.60 -1.04
N TYR A 28 22.62 15.70 -1.64
CA TYR A 28 21.50 16.48 -1.12
C TYR A 28 20.24 15.61 -0.95
N TYR A 29 19.79 14.94 -2.01
CA TYR A 29 18.59 14.09 -1.95
C TYR A 29 18.74 12.97 -0.90
N ARG A 30 19.94 12.41 -0.76
CA ARG A 30 20.22 11.40 0.28
C ARG A 30 20.05 11.97 1.68
N VAL A 31 20.56 13.17 1.94
CA VAL A 31 20.43 13.83 3.24
C VAL A 31 18.98 14.12 3.57
N ILE A 32 18.22 14.72 2.65
CA ILE A 32 16.80 15.01 2.87
C ILE A 32 15.99 13.71 3.07
N ASN A 33 16.26 12.66 2.29
CA ASN A 33 15.60 11.38 2.47
C ASN A 33 15.92 10.74 3.84
N ASN A 34 17.18 10.83 4.30
CA ASN A 34 17.57 10.36 5.62
C ASN A 34 16.87 11.14 6.74
N ILE A 35 16.70 12.47 6.57
CA ILE A 35 15.94 13.29 7.50
C ILE A 35 14.47 12.86 7.50
N MET A 36 13.84 12.65 6.34
CA MET A 36 12.46 12.16 6.27
C MET A 36 12.28 10.80 6.96
N VAL A 37 13.22 9.87 6.76
CA VAL A 37 13.21 8.58 7.45
C VAL A 37 13.25 8.78 8.97
N LYS A 38 14.14 9.64 9.47
CA LYS A 38 14.22 9.98 10.89
C LYS A 38 12.95 10.66 11.41
N ILE A 39 12.33 11.55 10.64
CA ILE A 39 11.06 12.18 11.01
C ILE A 39 9.99 11.10 11.19
N ILE A 40 9.88 10.16 10.26
CA ILE A 40 8.90 9.06 10.35
C ILE A 40 9.16 8.19 11.57
N ASP A 41 10.43 7.86 11.85
CA ASP A 41 10.81 6.94 12.92
C ASP A 41 10.73 7.54 14.33
N ASN A 42 10.83 8.87 14.46
CA ASN A 42 10.95 9.54 15.78
C ASN A 42 9.78 10.48 16.11
N SER A 43 8.88 10.75 15.15
CA SER A 43 7.67 11.51 15.44
C SER A 43 6.65 10.65 16.18
N ASN A 44 5.73 11.28 16.89
CA ASN A 44 4.54 10.58 17.39
C ASN A 44 3.85 9.83 16.22
N HIS A 45 3.75 8.51 16.35
CA HIS A 45 3.35 7.63 15.26
C HIS A 45 1.91 7.90 14.77
N THR A 46 0.97 8.17 15.68
CA THR A 46 -0.38 8.63 15.33
C THR A 46 -0.33 9.89 14.47
N THR A 47 0.41 10.89 14.94
CA THR A 47 0.48 12.20 14.29
C THR A 47 1.07 12.11 12.88
N ILE A 48 2.17 11.37 12.68
CA ILE A 48 2.79 11.24 11.35
C ILE A 48 1.89 10.48 10.37
N ILE A 49 1.16 9.45 10.84
CA ILE A 49 0.17 8.73 10.02
C ILE A 49 -0.94 9.70 9.57
N CYS A 50 -1.51 10.47 10.50
CA CYS A 50 -2.54 11.46 10.20
C CYS A 50 -2.04 12.56 9.24
N VAL A 51 -0.81 13.03 9.42
CA VAL A 51 -0.17 14.00 8.51
C VAL A 51 -0.11 13.44 7.09
N LEU A 52 0.38 12.21 6.92
CA LEU A 52 0.50 11.60 5.60
C LEU A 52 -0.87 11.34 4.96
N ILE A 53 -1.91 11.00 5.74
CA ILE A 53 -3.28 10.87 5.24
C ILE A 53 -3.76 12.22 4.67
N LYS A 54 -3.50 13.33 5.38
CA LYS A 54 -3.84 14.68 4.90
C LYS A 54 -3.07 15.07 3.64
N LEU A 55 -1.79 14.73 3.54
CA LEU A 55 -1.03 14.99 2.31
C LEU A 55 -1.55 14.16 1.14
N LEU A 56 -1.94 12.91 1.39
CA LEU A 56 -2.56 12.05 0.38
C LEU A 56 -3.95 12.54 -0.03
N HIS A 57 -4.70 13.14 0.88
CA HIS A 57 -5.95 13.85 0.59
C HIS A 57 -5.72 14.96 -0.44
N SER A 58 -4.73 15.83 -0.20
CA SER A 58 -4.35 16.89 -1.15
C SER A 58 -3.89 16.32 -2.50
N CYS A 59 -3.23 15.16 -2.52
CA CYS A 59 -2.87 14.47 -3.77
C CYS A 59 -4.10 13.98 -4.56
N ALA A 60 -5.18 13.59 -3.88
CA ALA A 60 -6.42 13.17 -4.53
C ALA A 60 -7.20 14.37 -5.09
N GLU A 61 -7.18 15.50 -4.38
CA GLU A 61 -7.87 16.73 -4.77
C GLU A 61 -7.21 17.43 -5.96
N SER A 62 -5.89 17.59 -5.88
CA SER A 62 -5.10 18.46 -6.76
C SER A 62 -4.28 17.67 -7.77
N ASN A 63 -3.94 18.30 -8.90
CA ASN A 63 -2.93 17.76 -9.83
C ASN A 63 -1.50 18.00 -9.30
N VAL A 64 -1.18 17.39 -8.15
CA VAL A 64 0.18 17.42 -7.61
C VAL A 64 1.17 16.74 -8.57
N PRO A 65 2.47 17.09 -8.55
CA PRO A 65 3.47 16.38 -9.34
C PRO A 65 3.46 14.88 -9.01
N SER A 66 3.47 14.02 -10.04
CA SER A 66 3.41 12.56 -9.85
C SER A 66 4.55 12.00 -8.98
N LYS A 67 5.70 12.70 -8.94
CA LYS A 67 6.83 12.37 -8.06
C LYS A 67 6.52 12.64 -6.58
N TYR A 68 5.77 13.70 -6.27
CA TYR A 68 5.34 14.03 -4.92
C TYR A 68 4.40 12.94 -4.37
N GLU A 69 3.35 12.59 -5.12
CA GLU A 69 2.41 11.53 -4.73
C GLU A 69 3.14 10.20 -4.46
N LYS A 70 4.07 9.81 -5.34
CA LYS A 70 4.91 8.61 -5.16
C LYS A 70 5.76 8.66 -3.89
N LEU A 71 6.26 9.84 -3.49
CA LEU A 71 7.04 9.99 -2.26
C LEU A 71 6.16 9.90 -1.01
N VAL A 72 4.95 10.49 -1.03
CA VAL A 72 3.95 10.30 0.05
C VAL A 72 3.63 8.82 0.22
N MET A 73 3.39 8.09 -0.88
CA MET A 73 3.16 6.65 -0.83
C MET A 73 4.35 5.86 -0.28
N LYS A 74 5.59 6.24 -0.62
CA LYS A 74 6.80 5.61 -0.05
C LYS A 74 6.89 5.80 1.47
N CYS A 75 6.45 6.94 1.98
CA CYS A 75 6.37 7.17 3.43
C CYS A 75 5.36 6.21 4.07
N PHE A 76 4.18 6.03 3.48
CA PHE A 76 3.20 5.03 3.94
C PHE A 76 3.73 3.61 3.89
N TRP A 77 4.47 3.25 2.85
CA TRP A 77 5.08 1.93 2.74
C TRP A 77 6.04 1.63 3.89
N LYS A 78 6.86 2.62 4.29
CA LYS A 78 7.72 2.51 5.46
C LYS A 78 6.91 2.34 6.75
N ILE A 79 5.85 3.13 6.91
CA ILE A 79 4.93 3.00 8.05
C ILE A 79 4.32 1.61 8.12
N VAL A 80 3.75 1.10 7.03
CA VAL A 80 3.12 -0.23 6.99
C VAL A 80 4.13 -1.32 7.37
N LYS A 81 5.40 -1.20 6.94
CA LYS A 81 6.47 -2.14 7.31
C LYS A 81 6.88 -2.11 8.78
N THR A 82 6.69 -0.97 9.45
CA THR A 82 7.15 -0.76 10.84
C THR A 82 6.00 -0.74 11.85
N MET A 83 4.76 -0.66 11.39
CA MET A 83 3.55 -0.54 12.21
C MET A 83 3.36 -1.67 13.23
N SER A 84 3.82 -2.89 12.93
CA SER A 84 3.79 -4.00 13.90
C SER A 84 4.65 -3.75 15.14
N ASN A 85 5.55 -2.78 15.10
CA ASN A 85 6.43 -2.41 16.20
C ASN A 85 5.87 -1.21 17.00
N TRP A 86 4.78 -0.59 16.55
CA TRP A 86 4.22 0.65 17.13
C TRP A 86 2.92 0.43 17.90
N THR A 87 2.52 -0.83 18.08
CA THR A 87 1.13 -1.24 18.37
C THR A 87 0.60 -0.78 19.74
N ALA A 88 1.49 -0.58 20.71
CA ALA A 88 1.13 -0.11 22.06
C ALA A 88 0.77 1.40 22.09
N ASP A 89 1.22 2.18 21.11
CA ASP A 89 1.24 3.65 21.19
C ASP A 89 0.35 4.35 20.15
N LEU A 90 -0.42 3.58 19.36
CA LEU A 90 -1.29 4.15 18.34
C LEU A 90 -2.66 4.51 18.90
N ASP A 91 -3.04 5.77 18.72
CA ASP A 91 -4.42 6.22 18.85
C ASP A 91 -5.16 5.89 17.54
N TYR A 92 -5.79 4.72 17.55
CA TYR A 92 -6.55 4.21 16.41
C TYR A 92 -7.76 5.07 16.08
N ASP A 93 -8.41 5.68 17.07
CA ASP A 93 -9.60 6.50 16.88
C ASP A 93 -9.27 7.73 16.04
N THR A 94 -8.18 8.42 16.38
CA THR A 94 -7.71 9.59 15.64
C THR A 94 -7.31 9.22 14.20
N ILE A 95 -6.62 8.10 14.00
CA ILE A 95 -6.23 7.66 12.65
C ILE A 95 -7.46 7.29 11.82
N LEU A 96 -8.38 6.49 12.39
CA LEU A 96 -9.58 6.05 11.70
C LEU A 96 -10.52 7.21 11.37
N LEU A 97 -10.56 8.26 12.20
CA LEU A 97 -11.28 9.49 11.90
C LEU A 97 -10.71 10.18 10.64
N GLU A 98 -9.38 10.30 10.52
CA GLU A 98 -8.77 10.89 9.32
C GLU A 98 -8.98 10.02 8.07
N VAL A 99 -8.94 8.69 8.22
CA VAL A 99 -9.29 7.78 7.13
C VAL A 99 -10.77 7.91 6.73
N HIS A 100 -11.67 8.03 7.72
CA HIS A 100 -13.10 8.22 7.47
C HIS A 100 -13.36 9.49 6.66
N ARG A 101 -12.71 10.61 7.02
CA ARG A 101 -12.80 11.87 6.27
C ARG A 101 -12.33 11.68 4.82
N PHE A 102 -11.19 11.03 4.62
CA PHE A 102 -10.69 10.72 3.27
C PHE A 102 -11.70 9.91 2.45
N LEU A 103 -12.31 8.88 3.03
CA LEU A 103 -13.29 8.04 2.34
C LEU A 103 -14.63 8.75 2.12
N LYS A 104 -14.98 9.72 2.96
CA LYS A 104 -16.17 10.55 2.78
C LYS A 104 -16.03 11.49 1.58
N ASP A 105 -14.86 12.11 1.43
CA ASP A 105 -14.60 13.05 0.33
C ASP A 105 -14.27 12.31 -0.97
N TYR A 106 -13.63 11.14 -0.88
CA TYR A 106 -13.24 10.29 -2.01
C TYR A 106 -13.74 8.84 -1.87
N PRO A 107 -15.06 8.62 -1.93
CA PRO A 107 -15.66 7.29 -1.80
C PRO A 107 -15.18 6.36 -2.91
N THR A 108 -15.23 5.03 -2.72
CA THR A 108 -14.72 4.05 -3.71
C THR A 108 -15.31 4.28 -5.12
N THR A 109 -16.56 4.74 -5.22
CA THR A 109 -17.22 5.03 -6.50
C THR A 109 -16.61 6.22 -7.25
N TRP A 110 -16.07 7.21 -6.53
CA TRP A 110 -15.45 8.40 -7.11
C TRP A 110 -14.20 8.05 -7.95
N TRP A 111 -13.43 7.07 -7.49
CA TRP A 111 -12.19 6.62 -8.13
C TRP A 111 -12.40 5.93 -9.48
N LYS A 112 -13.59 5.39 -9.76
CA LYS A 112 -13.91 4.73 -11.03
C LYS A 112 -13.75 5.64 -12.25
N LYS A 113 -13.86 6.96 -12.06
CA LYS A 113 -13.75 7.97 -13.12
C LYS A 113 -12.36 8.59 -13.23
N ARG A 114 -11.39 8.18 -12.40
CA ARG A 114 -10.06 8.79 -12.33
C ARG A 114 -9.01 7.90 -12.98
N LYS A 115 -7.89 8.53 -13.38
CA LYS A 115 -6.76 7.85 -14.01
C LYS A 115 -6.09 6.81 -13.09
N SER A 116 -6.17 7.02 -11.77
CA SER A 116 -5.58 6.13 -10.78
C SER A 116 -6.36 6.16 -9.48
N ASP A 117 -6.55 5.01 -8.87
CA ASP A 117 -7.11 4.77 -7.52
C ASP A 117 -6.00 4.51 -6.48
N THR A 118 -4.76 4.86 -6.82
CA THR A 118 -3.59 4.57 -6.00
C THR A 118 -3.63 5.20 -4.59
N PRO A 119 -4.11 6.44 -4.41
CA PRO A 119 -4.33 7.00 -3.07
C PRO A 119 -5.30 6.15 -2.24
N LEU A 120 -6.45 5.75 -2.81
CA LEU A 120 -7.41 4.88 -2.14
C LEU A 120 -6.79 3.54 -1.74
N ARG A 121 -6.04 2.90 -2.64
CA ARG A 121 -5.34 1.63 -2.34
C ARG A 121 -4.32 1.80 -1.22
N THR A 122 -3.63 2.93 -1.17
CA THR A 122 -2.67 3.24 -0.11
C THR A 122 -3.38 3.33 1.25
N ILE A 123 -4.50 4.05 1.34
CA ILE A 123 -5.34 4.11 2.55
C ILE A 123 -5.85 2.72 2.95
N LYS A 124 -6.36 1.93 2.00
CA LYS A 124 -6.80 0.55 2.25
C LYS A 124 -5.67 -0.34 2.77
N THR A 125 -4.44 -0.14 2.30
CA THR A 125 -3.25 -0.87 2.77
C THR A 125 -2.90 -0.51 4.22
N VAL A 126 -3.01 0.77 4.59
CA VAL A 126 -2.81 1.20 5.99
C VAL A 126 -3.88 0.57 6.89
N LEU A 127 -5.15 0.62 6.50
CA LEU A 127 -6.26 -0.04 7.22
C LEU A 127 -6.05 -1.54 7.36
N HIS A 128 -5.56 -2.20 6.30
CA HIS A 128 -5.21 -3.61 6.35
C HIS A 128 -4.13 -3.90 7.39
N SER A 129 -3.06 -3.09 7.41
CA SER A 129 -1.99 -3.23 8.41
C SER A 129 -2.50 -3.04 9.85
N MET A 130 -3.30 -1.98 10.09
CA MET A 130 -3.90 -1.71 11.39
C MET A 130 -4.84 -2.84 11.84
N THR A 131 -5.66 -3.35 10.93
CA THR A 131 -6.60 -4.45 11.23
C THR A 131 -5.87 -5.76 11.47
N ARG A 132 -4.75 -6.03 10.79
CA ARG A 132 -3.92 -7.20 11.09
C ARG A 132 -3.30 -7.16 12.48
N VAL A 133 -2.91 -5.98 12.95
CA VAL A 133 -2.37 -5.80 14.30
C VAL A 133 -3.47 -5.93 15.35
N LYS A 134 -4.58 -5.21 15.16
CA LYS A 134 -5.60 -5.02 16.19
C LYS A 134 -6.70 -6.10 16.17
N GLY A 135 -6.82 -6.82 15.06
CA GLY A 135 -7.86 -7.81 14.84
C GLY A 135 -9.25 -7.20 14.84
N SER A 136 -10.24 -7.95 15.34
CA SER A 136 -11.63 -7.48 15.40
C SER A 136 -11.84 -6.30 16.35
N SER A 137 -10.94 -6.12 17.33
CA SER A 137 -11.06 -5.04 18.32
C SER A 137 -10.90 -3.64 17.71
N ILE A 138 -10.42 -3.52 16.46
CA ILE A 138 -10.36 -2.26 15.73
C ILE A 138 -11.74 -1.60 15.58
N GLN A 139 -12.83 -2.38 15.62
CA GLN A 139 -14.18 -1.83 15.54
C GLN A 139 -14.56 -0.98 16.76
N HIS A 140 -13.92 -1.21 17.92
CA HIS A 140 -14.14 -0.41 19.12
C HIS A 140 -13.50 0.98 19.02
N HIS A 141 -12.65 1.22 18.01
CA HIS A 141 -11.92 2.47 17.80
C HIS A 141 -12.63 3.41 16.80
N LEU A 142 -13.92 3.22 16.55
CA LEU A 142 -14.72 4.10 15.69
C LEU A 142 -15.45 5.19 16.51
N THR A 143 -15.04 5.44 17.75
CA THR A 143 -15.79 6.28 18.71
C THR A 143 -15.90 7.74 18.29
N LEU A 144 -14.94 8.25 17.52
CA LEU A 144 -14.93 9.63 17.02
C LEU A 144 -15.74 9.83 15.72
N ILE A 145 -16.34 8.77 15.16
CA ILE A 145 -17.07 8.83 13.89
C ILE A 145 -18.57 8.83 14.15
N ASN A 146 -19.20 9.97 13.87
CA ASN A 146 -20.65 10.10 13.87
C ASN A 146 -21.29 9.24 12.77
N ASN A 147 -22.48 8.69 13.02
CA ASN A 147 -23.24 7.87 12.07
C ASN A 147 -22.42 6.71 11.47
N THR A 148 -21.76 5.94 12.33
CA THR A 148 -20.87 4.85 11.91
C THR A 148 -21.53 3.90 10.92
N ASN A 149 -22.84 3.62 11.10
CA ASN A 149 -23.62 2.68 10.27
C ASN A 149 -23.64 3.00 8.76
N GLU A 150 -23.49 4.27 8.38
CA GLU A 150 -23.44 4.71 6.97
C GLU A 150 -21.99 4.90 6.47
N SER A 151 -21.01 4.69 7.34
CA SER A 151 -19.59 4.88 7.05
C SER A 151 -19.06 3.79 6.13
N GLU A 152 -18.57 4.20 4.94
CA GLU A 152 -17.84 3.30 4.04
C GLU A 152 -16.64 2.64 4.76
N LEU A 153 -16.01 3.35 5.69
CA LEU A 153 -14.93 2.80 6.53
C LEU A 153 -15.41 1.61 7.36
N GLN A 154 -16.55 1.72 8.05
CA GLN A 154 -17.06 0.63 8.89
C GLN A 154 -17.39 -0.59 8.02
N ALA A 155 -18.10 -0.39 6.92
CA ALA A 155 -18.42 -1.47 5.99
C ALA A 155 -17.16 -2.15 5.43
N TYR A 156 -16.12 -1.37 5.15
CA TYR A 156 -14.82 -1.92 4.72
C TYR A 156 -14.14 -2.74 5.83
N LEU A 157 -14.09 -2.23 7.07
CA LEU A 157 -13.49 -2.94 8.20
C LEU A 157 -14.17 -4.27 8.49
N ILE A 158 -15.51 -4.32 8.46
CA ILE A 158 -16.28 -5.57 8.65
C ILE A 158 -15.86 -6.63 7.63
N ARG A 159 -15.81 -6.26 6.34
CA ARG A 159 -15.39 -7.18 5.27
C ARG A 159 -13.93 -7.60 5.42
N LEU A 160 -13.07 -6.66 5.78
CA LEU A 160 -11.64 -6.91 5.96
C LEU A 160 -11.36 -7.88 7.11
N ILE A 161 -12.04 -7.70 8.25
CA ILE A 161 -11.93 -8.60 9.41
C ILE A 161 -12.40 -10.01 9.03
N ALA A 162 -13.51 -10.13 8.29
CA ALA A 162 -13.99 -11.43 7.81
C ALA A 162 -12.96 -12.12 6.91
N SER A 163 -12.37 -11.39 5.97
CA SER A 163 -11.32 -11.91 5.07
C SER A 163 -10.10 -12.40 5.84
N LEU A 164 -9.60 -11.61 6.81
CA LEU A 164 -8.41 -11.96 7.59
C LEU A 164 -8.64 -13.21 8.46
N LYS A 165 -9.84 -13.37 9.04
CA LYS A 165 -10.19 -14.60 9.78
C LYS A 165 -10.18 -15.83 8.88
N SER A 166 -10.69 -15.72 7.65
CA SER A 166 -10.65 -16.82 6.68
C SER A 166 -9.21 -17.20 6.28
N ASP A 167 -8.33 -16.21 6.13
CA ASP A 167 -6.91 -16.47 5.81
C ASP A 167 -6.17 -17.18 6.94
N GLU A 168 -6.45 -16.83 8.20
CA GLU A 168 -5.87 -17.51 9.39
C GLU A 168 -6.33 -18.96 9.50
N ILE A 169 -7.62 -19.25 9.26
CA ILE A 169 -8.15 -20.63 9.26
C ILE A 169 -7.50 -21.46 8.15
N ASN A 170 -7.33 -20.88 6.96
CA ASN A 170 -6.68 -21.57 5.83
C ASN A 170 -5.17 -21.77 6.05
N ALA A 171 -4.50 -20.84 6.73
CA ALA A 171 -3.08 -20.95 7.07
C ALA A 171 -2.85 -22.02 8.15
N THR A 172 -3.68 -22.06 9.19
CA THR A 172 -3.59 -23.04 10.29
C THR A 172 -3.96 -24.46 9.82
N ALA A 173 -4.93 -24.62 8.92
CA ALA A 173 -5.27 -25.90 8.32
C ALA A 173 -4.13 -26.54 7.50
N LYS A 174 -3.16 -25.75 7.02
CA LYS A 174 -1.98 -26.25 6.26
C LYS A 174 -0.79 -26.67 7.13
N VAL A 175 -0.80 -26.40 8.44
CA VAL A 175 0.36 -26.63 9.33
C VAL A 175 0.21 -27.89 10.20
N THR A 176 -0.96 -28.52 10.27
CA THR A 176 -1.12 -29.81 10.94
C THR A 176 -0.65 -30.99 10.07
N PRO A 177 0.37 -31.78 10.47
CA PRO A 177 0.65 -33.04 9.81
C PRO A 177 -0.34 -34.08 10.34
N LYS A 178 -1.41 -34.36 9.60
CA LYS A 178 -2.21 -35.55 9.85
C LYS A 178 -2.59 -36.26 8.56
N SER A 179 -1.90 -37.39 8.40
CA SER A 179 -2.28 -38.62 7.73
C SER A 179 -3.77 -38.75 7.36
N ASN A 180 -3.96 -39.27 6.15
CA ASN A 180 -5.12 -39.98 5.62
C ASN A 180 -6.34 -39.16 5.12
N ASN A 181 -6.35 -39.05 3.79
CA ASN A 181 -7.43 -39.42 2.86
C ASN A 181 -8.76 -38.64 2.80
N VAL A 182 -9.05 -38.23 1.54
CA VAL A 182 -10.35 -37.95 0.88
C VAL A 182 -10.91 -36.52 0.96
N GLY A 183 -10.57 -35.73 -0.08
CA GLY A 183 -11.54 -35.17 -1.03
C GLY A 183 -12.29 -33.86 -0.71
N ARG A 184 -11.82 -32.72 -1.26
CA ARG A 184 -12.51 -31.93 -2.32
C ARG A 184 -11.83 -30.59 -2.67
N THR A 185 -11.38 -30.52 -3.92
CA THR A 185 -11.46 -29.41 -4.90
C THR A 185 -11.00 -28.00 -4.48
N SER A 186 -9.68 -27.80 -4.49
CA SER A 186 -9.06 -26.54 -4.93
C SER A 186 -9.03 -26.54 -6.47
N LYS A 187 -9.44 -25.44 -7.11
CA LYS A 187 -9.19 -25.17 -8.53
C LYS A 187 -7.68 -24.96 -8.75
N HIS A 188 -6.92 -26.04 -8.67
CA HIS A 188 -5.54 -26.07 -9.12
C HIS A 188 -5.58 -26.20 -10.65
N LEU A 189 -4.90 -25.30 -11.37
CA LEU A 189 -4.69 -25.47 -12.81
C LEU A 189 -4.19 -26.90 -13.06
N SER A 190 -4.78 -27.58 -14.03
CA SER A 190 -4.46 -28.99 -14.27
C SER A 190 -2.97 -29.14 -14.57
N LYS A 191 -2.37 -30.26 -14.15
CA LYS A 191 -0.96 -30.58 -14.41
C LYS A 191 -0.62 -30.47 -15.91
N SER A 192 -1.60 -30.80 -16.77
CA SER A 192 -1.55 -30.63 -18.22
C SER A 192 -1.38 -29.15 -18.62
N THR A 193 -2.12 -28.23 -18.01
CA THR A 193 -2.03 -26.78 -18.30
C THR A 193 -0.68 -26.20 -17.86
N CYS A 194 -0.15 -26.60 -16.69
CA CYS A 194 1.21 -26.19 -16.28
C CYS A 194 2.29 -26.72 -17.23
N GLN A 195 2.11 -27.93 -17.76
CA GLN A 195 3.06 -28.55 -18.68
C GLN A 195 3.00 -27.90 -20.07
N GLN A 196 1.81 -27.52 -20.54
CA GLN A 196 1.64 -26.73 -21.76
C GLN A 196 2.26 -25.33 -21.64
N LEU A 197 2.15 -24.67 -20.49
CA LEU A 197 2.81 -23.38 -20.27
C LEU A 197 4.34 -23.52 -20.29
N ALA A 198 4.89 -24.58 -19.69
CA ALA A 198 6.32 -24.86 -19.72
C ALA A 198 6.83 -25.14 -21.14
N GLU A 199 6.08 -25.88 -21.95
CA GLU A 199 6.35 -26.09 -23.38
C GLU A 199 6.37 -24.76 -24.15
N ILE A 200 5.40 -23.86 -23.91
CA ILE A 200 5.35 -22.54 -24.55
C ILE A 200 6.57 -21.70 -24.17
N PHE A 201 6.91 -21.62 -22.89
CA PHE A 201 8.10 -20.88 -22.43
C PHE A 201 9.39 -21.44 -23.04
N LYS A 202 9.50 -22.77 -23.12
CA LYS A 202 10.64 -23.43 -23.77
C LYS A 202 10.70 -23.12 -25.26
N LYS A 203 9.56 -23.06 -25.95
CA LYS A 203 9.46 -22.77 -27.40
C LYS A 203 9.74 -21.30 -27.73
N ILE A 204 9.41 -20.38 -26.81
CA ILE A 204 9.75 -18.94 -26.93
C ILE A 204 11.24 -18.74 -26.69
N GLY A 205 11.80 -19.32 -25.62
CA GLY A 205 13.24 -19.22 -25.32
C GLY A 205 14.15 -19.94 -26.31
N SER A 206 13.63 -20.92 -27.06
CA SER A 206 14.41 -21.64 -28.08
C SER A 206 14.34 -21.01 -29.49
N LYS A 207 13.56 -19.92 -29.68
CA LYS A 207 13.41 -19.26 -31.00
C LYS A 207 14.31 -18.04 -31.22
N GLU A 208 15.18 -17.69 -30.27
CA GLU A 208 16.19 -16.64 -30.46
C GLU A 208 17.38 -17.06 -31.37
N HIS A 209 17.33 -18.22 -32.01
CA HIS A 209 18.34 -18.67 -32.99
C HIS A 209 17.79 -19.07 -34.36
N MET A 210 16.74 -18.41 -34.87
CA MET A 210 16.35 -18.55 -36.28
C MET A 210 15.86 -17.24 -36.89
N HIS A 211 16.69 -16.20 -36.91
CA HIS A 211 16.59 -15.15 -37.94
C HIS A 211 17.88 -14.33 -38.05
N GLU A 212 19.01 -14.99 -38.32
CA GLU A 212 20.22 -14.28 -38.72
C GLU A 212 20.91 -15.08 -39.84
N GLN A 213 20.32 -15.01 -41.03
CA GLN A 213 20.99 -15.29 -42.30
C GLN A 213 20.05 -14.95 -43.45
N MET A 214 20.08 -13.68 -43.87
CA MET A 214 20.08 -13.29 -45.29
C MET A 214 20.18 -11.77 -45.36
N PHE A 215 21.40 -11.26 -45.45
CA PHE A 215 21.75 -10.09 -46.30
C PHE A 215 23.27 -9.95 -46.33
N THR A 216 23.95 -10.76 -47.14
CA THR A 216 25.20 -10.34 -47.80
C THR A 216 25.52 -11.27 -48.97
N LYS A 217 25.28 -10.82 -50.20
CA LYS A 217 26.29 -10.80 -51.29
C LYS A 217 25.69 -10.34 -52.62
N ARG A 218 26.38 -9.32 -53.16
CA ARG A 218 26.44 -8.79 -54.52
C ARG A 218 25.27 -7.94 -54.99
#